data_AF-G5F1L5-F1
#
_entry.id   AF-G5F1L5-F1
#
_cell.length_a   1.000
_cell.length_b   1.000
_cell.length_c   1.000
_cell.angle_alpha   90.00
_cell.angle_beta   90.00
_cell.angle_gamma   90.00
#
_symmetry.space_group_name_H-M   'P 1'
#
loop_
_entity.id
_entity.type
_entity.pdbx_description
1 polymer ?
#
loop_
_entity_poly.entity_id
_entity_poly.type
_entity_poly.pdbx_seq_one_letter_code
_entity_poly.pdbx_strand_id
1 'polypeptide(L)'
;MAEHEGWSYLDSDNMDEFSERTKEEGWASQNSDGSGSFYGDDGSWGFTNADGSGSYYSADGSWGFKNADGSGSYYGEDGSWGFRNADGSGSFYGEGEDWGHWDSDNGKTYYGDSDDDTNTYSNSNSEDFGVADAVGAAIDAGLFATAVNRSKRKDKEEELKRAREEEERKRQEKAAMRAEWRKSPAGRKARKVKLIAIIVLTIALAIALLVSSLKVIGHSSSEMIGSGHGEVAEQLSAAGFWDVEQVEISDLAPSQAEQDGLVTNVKIGIFSSFTAELRMPCFIKPEVTYHTLASLNPPLSSEDAKGMGYQEVVSAFEGAGYLDVVAEPRKDVVVGLFNKEGEVFEVRIGDTKSFTTEDQFKPNLTVTIAYHSKVFD
;
A
#
# COMPACT_ATOMS: atom_id res chain seq x y z
N MET A 1 -31.17 -18.37 -7.48
CA MET A 1 -29.76 -18.18 -7.84
C MET A 1 -29.06 -17.64 -6.60
N ALA A 2 -27.89 -18.15 -6.24
CA ALA A 2 -27.21 -17.70 -5.04
C ALA A 2 -26.74 -16.24 -5.22
N GLU A 3 -27.04 -15.39 -4.27
CA GLU A 3 -26.54 -14.02 -4.23
C GLU A 3 -25.06 -14.09 -3.86
N HIS A 4 -24.17 -13.57 -4.71
CA HIS A 4 -22.73 -13.57 -4.39
C HIS A 4 -22.44 -12.46 -3.38
N GLU A 5 -22.11 -12.88 -2.15
CA GLU A 5 -21.93 -12.02 -0.98
C GLU A 5 -20.95 -10.87 -1.24
N GLY A 6 -19.87 -11.14 -1.99
CA GLY A 6 -18.87 -10.12 -2.33
C GLY A 6 -19.35 -9.02 -3.27
N TRP A 7 -20.30 -9.30 -4.15
CA TRP A 7 -20.91 -8.27 -5.00
C TRP A 7 -21.91 -7.43 -4.20
N SER A 8 -22.67 -8.08 -3.32
CA SER A 8 -23.59 -7.38 -2.42
C SER A 8 -22.88 -6.47 -1.41
N TYR A 9 -21.68 -6.85 -0.94
CA TYR A 9 -20.84 -6.00 -0.09
C TYR A 9 -20.37 -4.73 -0.83
N LEU A 10 -19.98 -4.90 -2.09
CA LEU A 10 -19.49 -3.78 -2.89
C LEU A 10 -20.62 -2.82 -3.28
N ASP A 11 -21.88 -3.26 -3.26
CA ASP A 11 -23.05 -2.42 -3.50
C ASP A 11 -23.78 -1.99 -2.19
N SER A 12 -23.26 -2.32 -1.01
CA SER A 12 -23.86 -1.92 0.27
C SER A 12 -23.24 -0.64 0.85
N ASP A 13 -24.11 0.21 1.42
CA ASP A 13 -23.70 1.47 2.07
C ASP A 13 -23.39 1.29 3.57
N ASN A 14 -23.64 0.10 4.13
CA ASN A 14 -23.60 -0.18 5.56
C ASN A 14 -22.63 -1.31 5.89
N MET A 15 -21.47 -0.94 6.45
CA MET A 15 -20.39 -1.88 6.82
C MET A 15 -20.73 -2.67 8.09
N ASP A 16 -21.53 -2.10 9.00
CA ASP A 16 -21.92 -2.73 10.26
C ASP A 16 -22.90 -3.90 10.01
N GLU A 17 -23.84 -3.72 9.07
CA GLU A 17 -24.77 -4.79 8.67
C GLU A 17 -24.06 -5.99 8.03
N PHE A 18 -22.95 -5.74 7.35
CA PHE A 18 -22.16 -6.81 6.73
C PHE A 18 -21.34 -7.57 7.78
N SER A 19 -20.72 -6.87 8.73
CA SER A 19 -20.03 -7.49 9.87
C SER A 19 -20.96 -8.35 10.73
N GLU A 20 -22.25 -8.00 10.85
CA GLU A 20 -23.23 -8.81 11.57
C GLU A 20 -23.70 -10.05 10.77
N ARG A 21 -23.63 -10.00 9.44
CA ARG A 21 -24.06 -11.08 8.54
C ARG A 21 -23.05 -12.24 8.49
N THR A 22 -21.75 -11.95 8.65
CA THR A 22 -20.66 -12.93 8.73
C THR A 22 -20.54 -13.58 10.12
N LYS A 23 -21.65 -14.09 10.65
CA LYS A 23 -21.89 -14.99 11.81
C LYS A 23 -20.94 -15.12 13.03
N GLU A 24 -19.85 -14.38 13.20
CA GLU A 24 -19.00 -14.37 14.39
C GLU A 24 -18.48 -12.95 14.67
N GLU A 25 -18.13 -12.65 15.92
CA GLU A 25 -17.72 -11.30 16.34
C GLU A 25 -16.57 -10.79 15.46
N GLY A 26 -16.58 -9.51 15.09
CA GLY A 26 -15.59 -8.89 14.21
C GLY A 26 -15.48 -7.40 14.50
N TRP A 27 -14.56 -6.70 13.84
CA TRP A 27 -14.51 -5.24 13.93
C TRP A 27 -14.81 -4.60 12.58
N ALA A 28 -15.63 -3.56 12.61
CA ALA A 28 -15.91 -2.69 11.48
C ALA A 28 -15.63 -1.24 11.88
N SER A 29 -15.17 -0.45 10.92
CA SER A 29 -14.96 0.98 11.08
C SER A 29 -15.48 1.71 9.85
N GLN A 30 -16.29 2.75 10.07
CA GLN A 30 -16.82 3.61 9.02
C GLN A 30 -16.50 5.07 9.33
N ASN A 31 -15.97 5.75 8.32
CA ASN A 31 -15.63 7.17 8.37
C ASN A 31 -16.77 8.01 7.80
N SER A 32 -16.81 9.29 8.17
CA SER A 32 -17.84 10.22 7.70
C SER A 32 -17.78 10.54 6.21
N ASP A 33 -16.67 10.19 5.55
CA ASP A 33 -16.47 10.33 4.10
C ASP A 33 -16.94 9.10 3.30
N GLY A 34 -17.54 8.11 3.95
CA GLY A 34 -18.02 6.87 3.31
C GLY A 34 -16.94 5.80 3.16
N SER A 35 -15.68 6.08 3.50
CA SER A 35 -14.66 5.04 3.58
C SER A 35 -14.85 4.18 4.83
N GLY A 36 -14.42 2.92 4.76
CA GLY A 36 -14.54 2.00 5.88
C GLY A 36 -13.81 0.69 5.62
N SER A 37 -13.64 -0.09 6.68
CA SER A 37 -13.02 -1.41 6.62
C SER A 37 -13.63 -2.31 7.66
N PHE A 38 -13.71 -3.60 7.37
CA PHE A 38 -14.13 -4.60 8.34
C PHE A 38 -13.22 -5.83 8.28
N TYR A 39 -13.22 -6.56 9.38
CA TYR A 39 -12.58 -7.86 9.50
C TYR A 39 -13.46 -8.77 10.35
N GLY A 40 -13.90 -9.88 9.77
CA GLY A 40 -14.65 -10.93 10.46
C GLY A 40 -13.73 -11.98 11.09
N ASP A 41 -14.15 -12.58 12.20
CA ASP A 41 -13.42 -13.70 12.82
C ASP A 41 -13.33 -14.94 11.92
N ASP A 42 -14.21 -15.06 10.92
CA ASP A 42 -14.16 -16.09 9.88
C ASP A 42 -13.01 -15.90 8.87
N GLY A 43 -12.25 -14.80 8.98
CA GLY A 43 -11.15 -14.45 8.09
C GLY A 43 -11.59 -13.71 6.84
N SER A 44 -12.89 -13.37 6.72
CA SER A 44 -13.37 -12.44 5.72
C SER A 44 -12.91 -11.01 6.06
N TRP A 45 -12.64 -10.23 5.02
CA TRP A 45 -12.26 -8.84 5.17
C TRP A 45 -12.67 -8.03 3.96
N GLY A 46 -12.79 -6.73 4.16
CA GLY A 46 -13.01 -5.82 3.05
C GLY A 46 -12.82 -4.37 3.45
N PHE A 47 -12.71 -3.53 2.44
CA PHE A 47 -12.64 -2.10 2.61
C PHE A 47 -13.36 -1.38 1.48
N THR A 48 -13.81 -0.18 1.78
CA THR A 48 -14.40 0.76 0.84
C THR A 48 -13.71 2.10 1.03
N ASN A 49 -13.39 2.76 -0.07
CA ASN A 49 -12.80 4.09 -0.11
C ASN A 49 -13.90 5.15 -0.27
N ALA A 50 -13.59 6.40 0.06
CA ALA A 50 -14.53 7.53 -0.06
C ALA A 50 -14.98 7.78 -1.52
N ASP A 51 -14.20 7.34 -2.50
CA ASP A 51 -14.54 7.42 -3.92
C ASP A 51 -15.45 6.28 -4.40
N GLY A 52 -15.89 5.41 -3.50
CA GLY A 52 -16.72 4.25 -3.80
C GLY A 52 -15.96 3.05 -4.33
N SER A 53 -14.64 3.11 -4.53
CA SER A 53 -13.82 1.93 -4.84
C SER A 53 -13.65 1.04 -3.60
N GLY A 54 -13.35 -0.25 -3.78
CA GLY A 54 -13.21 -1.16 -2.66
C GLY A 54 -12.90 -2.58 -3.06
N SER A 55 -12.52 -3.39 -2.07
CA SER A 55 -12.24 -4.81 -2.26
C SER A 55 -12.81 -5.63 -1.12
N TYR A 56 -13.10 -6.89 -1.42
CA TYR A 56 -13.66 -7.84 -0.50
C TYR A 56 -13.07 -9.22 -0.70
N TYR A 57 -12.93 -9.94 0.42
CA TYR A 57 -12.50 -11.32 0.47
C TYR A 57 -13.35 -12.08 1.50
N SER A 58 -13.97 -13.17 1.08
CA SER A 58 -14.76 -14.08 1.92
C SER A 58 -13.89 -15.13 2.60
N ALA A 59 -14.40 -15.71 3.68
CA ALA A 59 -13.82 -16.90 4.31
C ALA A 59 -13.80 -18.13 3.39
N ASP A 60 -14.75 -18.24 2.46
CA ASP A 60 -14.85 -19.33 1.47
C ASP A 60 -13.85 -19.22 0.30
N GLY A 61 -13.05 -18.14 0.26
CA GLY A 61 -12.08 -17.87 -0.81
C GLY A 61 -12.64 -17.11 -2.01
N SER A 62 -13.92 -16.74 -1.98
CA SER A 62 -14.51 -15.78 -2.92
C SER A 62 -13.88 -14.39 -2.71
N TRP A 63 -13.76 -13.62 -3.78
CA TRP A 63 -13.23 -12.27 -3.72
C TRP A 63 -13.86 -11.38 -4.79
N GLY A 64 -13.81 -10.07 -4.55
CA GLY A 64 -14.27 -9.09 -5.51
C GLY A 64 -13.63 -7.73 -5.30
N PHE A 65 -13.62 -6.91 -6.34
CA PHE A 65 -13.27 -5.49 -6.24
C PHE A 65 -14.17 -4.63 -7.12
N LYS A 66 -14.33 -3.37 -6.70
CA LYS A 66 -14.97 -2.29 -7.47
C LYS A 66 -14.02 -1.11 -7.56
N ASN A 67 -14.02 -0.46 -8.72
CA ASN A 67 -13.35 0.79 -8.98
C ASN A 67 -14.34 1.95 -8.78
N ALA A 68 -13.81 3.16 -8.59
CA ALA A 68 -14.61 4.38 -8.42
C ALA A 68 -15.48 4.70 -9.64
N ASP A 69 -15.12 4.18 -10.82
CA ASP A 69 -15.88 4.32 -12.06
C ASP A 69 -17.02 3.28 -12.22
N GLY A 70 -17.25 2.44 -11.21
CA GLY A 70 -18.29 1.40 -11.22
C GLY A 70 -17.90 0.12 -11.97
N SER A 71 -16.70 0.06 -12.55
CA SER A 71 -16.14 -1.19 -13.07
C SER A 71 -15.64 -2.09 -11.94
N GLY A 72 -15.57 -3.40 -12.17
CA GLY A 72 -15.09 -4.33 -11.15
C GLY A 72 -15.17 -5.77 -11.61
N SER A 73 -14.61 -6.66 -10.79
CA SER A 73 -14.69 -8.10 -11.02
C SER A 73 -14.93 -8.87 -9.74
N TYR A 74 -15.53 -10.05 -9.87
CA TYR A 74 -15.72 -11.00 -8.77
C TYR A 74 -15.30 -12.41 -9.18
N TYR A 75 -15.02 -13.22 -8.17
CA TYR A 75 -14.73 -14.64 -8.28
C TYR A 75 -15.34 -15.37 -7.08
N GLY A 76 -16.13 -16.41 -7.34
CA GLY A 76 -16.77 -17.24 -6.32
C GLY A 76 -15.99 -18.53 -6.00
N GLU A 77 -16.24 -19.11 -4.83
CA GLU A 77 -15.72 -20.42 -4.40
C GLU A 77 -16.01 -21.53 -5.44
N ASP A 78 -17.21 -21.50 -6.02
CA ASP A 78 -17.72 -22.44 -7.02
C ASP A 78 -17.02 -22.32 -8.40
N GLY A 79 -16.06 -21.40 -8.53
CA GLY A 79 -15.37 -21.08 -9.78
C GLY A 79 -16.19 -20.22 -10.74
N SER A 80 -17.34 -19.70 -10.28
CA SER A 80 -18.03 -18.61 -10.96
C SER A 80 -17.18 -17.35 -10.95
N TRP A 81 -17.33 -16.53 -11.97
CA TRP A 81 -16.64 -15.26 -12.06
C TRP A 81 -17.40 -14.31 -12.97
N GLY A 82 -17.19 -13.02 -12.76
CA GLY A 82 -17.76 -12.03 -13.65
C GLY A 82 -17.08 -10.70 -13.51
N PHE A 83 -17.40 -9.81 -14.45
CA PHE A 83 -16.90 -8.46 -14.46
C PHE A 83 -17.97 -7.50 -14.96
N ARG A 84 -17.87 -6.26 -14.49
CA ARG A 84 -18.65 -5.11 -14.92
C ARG A 84 -17.70 -4.03 -15.39
N ASN A 85 -18.03 -3.39 -16.49
CA ASN A 85 -17.35 -2.22 -17.02
C ASN A 85 -18.00 -0.94 -16.48
N ALA A 86 -17.27 0.17 -16.55
CA ALA A 86 -17.75 1.48 -16.10
C ALA A 86 -18.97 1.98 -16.88
N ASP A 87 -19.12 1.54 -18.14
CA ASP A 87 -20.29 1.81 -18.96
C ASP A 87 -21.53 1.00 -18.54
N GLY A 88 -21.41 0.13 -17.53
CA GLY A 88 -22.50 -0.72 -17.07
C GLY A 88 -22.63 -2.03 -17.83
N SER A 89 -21.86 -2.25 -18.91
CA SER A 89 -21.79 -3.54 -19.58
C SER A 89 -21.01 -4.56 -18.76
N GLY A 90 -21.14 -5.85 -19.05
CA GLY A 90 -20.39 -6.86 -18.32
C GLY A 90 -20.72 -8.28 -18.74
N SER A 91 -20.04 -9.23 -18.11
CA SER A 91 -20.27 -10.65 -18.32
C SER A 91 -20.13 -11.42 -17.02
N PHE A 92 -20.86 -12.52 -16.92
CA PHE A 92 -20.75 -13.48 -15.84
C PHE A 92 -20.61 -14.90 -16.39
N TYR A 93 -19.98 -15.75 -15.60
CA TYR A 93 -19.84 -17.18 -15.81
C TYR A 93 -20.21 -17.86 -14.49
N GLY A 94 -21.26 -18.67 -14.51
CA GLY A 94 -21.76 -19.41 -13.36
C GLY A 94 -21.17 -20.81 -13.23
N GLU A 95 -21.61 -21.53 -12.20
CA GLU A 95 -21.32 -22.95 -12.02
C GLU A 95 -22.00 -23.77 -13.14
N GLY A 96 -21.19 -24.43 -13.98
CA GLY A 96 -21.65 -25.37 -15.02
C GLY A 96 -22.16 -24.73 -16.30
N GLU A 97 -21.27 -24.48 -17.28
CA GLU A 97 -21.52 -23.94 -18.64
C GLU A 97 -22.51 -22.76 -18.78
N ASP A 98 -22.98 -22.19 -17.68
CA ASP A 98 -23.86 -21.02 -17.61
C ASP A 98 -23.02 -19.76 -17.75
N TRP A 99 -23.42 -18.90 -18.67
CA TRP A 99 -22.77 -17.61 -18.88
C TRP A 99 -23.72 -16.62 -19.52
N GLY A 100 -23.47 -15.35 -19.28
CA GLY A 100 -24.22 -14.29 -19.93
C GLY A 100 -23.42 -13.01 -20.00
N HIS A 101 -23.88 -12.13 -20.88
CA HIS A 101 -23.36 -10.77 -20.97
C HIS A 101 -24.50 -9.79 -21.04
N TRP A 102 -24.24 -8.58 -20.59
CA TRP A 102 -25.14 -7.46 -20.70
C TRP A 102 -24.43 -6.26 -21.28
N ASP A 103 -25.14 -5.54 -22.14
CA ASP A 103 -24.67 -4.27 -22.71
C ASP A 103 -25.06 -3.10 -21.81
N SER A 104 -24.35 -1.98 -21.99
CA SER A 104 -24.62 -0.69 -21.31
C SER A 104 -26.08 -0.23 -21.44
N ASP A 105 -26.75 -0.61 -22.54
CA ASP A 105 -28.13 -0.28 -22.86
C ASP A 105 -29.15 -1.28 -22.27
N ASN A 106 -28.82 -1.97 -21.17
CA ASN A 106 -29.66 -2.96 -20.47
C ASN A 106 -30.04 -4.23 -21.27
N GLY A 107 -29.42 -4.45 -22.43
CA GLY A 107 -29.58 -5.68 -23.20
C GLY A 107 -28.88 -6.85 -22.50
N LYS A 108 -29.62 -7.71 -21.79
CA LYS A 108 -29.08 -8.91 -21.13
C LYS A 108 -29.26 -10.14 -22.02
N THR A 109 -28.20 -10.93 -22.19
CA THR A 109 -28.28 -12.25 -22.83
C THR A 109 -27.74 -13.30 -21.89
N TYR A 110 -28.50 -14.37 -21.71
CA TYR A 110 -28.22 -15.46 -20.78
C TYR A 110 -28.16 -16.78 -21.55
N TYR A 111 -27.18 -17.62 -21.24
CA TYR A 111 -26.97 -18.93 -21.87
C TYR A 111 -26.72 -19.97 -20.78
N GLY A 112 -27.75 -20.70 -20.38
CA GLY A 112 -27.65 -21.86 -19.48
C GLY A 112 -28.04 -23.16 -20.17
N ASP A 113 -27.39 -24.26 -19.80
CA ASP A 113 -27.80 -25.62 -20.17
C ASP A 113 -28.77 -26.13 -19.10
N SER A 114 -30.07 -25.93 -19.34
CA SER A 114 -31.12 -26.59 -18.57
C SER A 114 -32.00 -27.34 -19.54
N ASP A 115 -32.16 -28.64 -19.29
CA ASP A 115 -33.07 -29.58 -19.97
C ASP A 115 -34.56 -29.23 -19.76
N ASP A 116 -34.94 -27.95 -19.79
CA ASP A 116 -36.35 -27.51 -19.75
C ASP A 116 -36.64 -26.49 -20.85
N ASP A 117 -37.65 -26.81 -21.66
CA ASP A 117 -38.02 -26.20 -22.95
C ASP A 117 -38.60 -24.76 -22.83
N THR A 118 -37.91 -23.81 -22.20
CA THR A 118 -38.33 -22.40 -22.22
C THR A 118 -37.18 -21.39 -22.36
N ASN A 119 -36.65 -21.28 -23.57
CA ASN A 119 -35.73 -20.21 -23.97
C ASN A 119 -36.51 -18.88 -24.03
N THR A 120 -36.53 -18.12 -22.93
CA THR A 120 -37.28 -16.87 -22.81
C THR A 120 -36.40 -15.69 -23.20
N TYR A 121 -36.67 -15.08 -24.35
CA TYR A 121 -36.04 -13.83 -24.78
C TYR A 121 -36.74 -12.66 -24.07
N SER A 122 -36.08 -12.07 -23.07
CA SER A 122 -36.58 -10.89 -22.35
C SER A 122 -35.63 -9.70 -22.56
N ASN A 123 -36.07 -8.70 -23.32
CA ASN A 123 -35.41 -7.40 -23.42
C ASN A 123 -36.18 -6.43 -22.51
N SER A 124 -35.58 -6.04 -21.39
CA SER A 124 -36.15 -5.06 -20.46
C SER A 124 -35.28 -3.81 -20.49
N ASN A 125 -35.83 -2.71 -21.01
CA ASN A 125 -35.27 -1.39 -20.81
C ASN A 125 -36.28 -0.59 -19.98
N SER A 126 -35.88 -0.18 -18.78
CA SER A 126 -36.62 0.78 -17.96
C SER A 126 -35.63 1.75 -17.32
N GLU A 127 -35.78 3.02 -17.66
CA GLU A 127 -35.26 4.15 -16.90
C GLU A 127 -36.24 4.44 -15.75
N ASP A 128 -35.87 4.13 -14.51
CA ASP A 128 -36.17 5.02 -13.38
C ASP A 128 -35.15 4.78 -12.26
N PHE A 129 -34.67 5.89 -11.72
CA PHE A 129 -33.59 5.96 -10.74
C PHE A 129 -34.24 5.95 -9.36
N GLY A 130 -34.06 4.87 -8.62
CA GLY A 130 -34.53 4.71 -7.26
C GLY A 130 -33.66 3.71 -6.53
N VAL A 131 -32.75 4.23 -5.72
CA VAL A 131 -32.02 3.59 -4.64
C VAL A 131 -32.77 2.41 -3.98
N ALA A 132 -32.00 1.34 -3.71
CA ALA A 132 -32.37 0.10 -3.05
C ALA A 132 -33.25 -0.88 -3.85
N ASP A 133 -32.83 -2.15 -3.80
CA ASP A 133 -33.59 -3.34 -4.16
C ASP A 133 -33.59 -3.76 -5.65
N ALA A 134 -32.48 -4.37 -6.09
CA ALA A 134 -32.42 -5.14 -7.34
C ALA A 134 -31.80 -6.53 -7.13
N VAL A 135 -32.06 -7.11 -5.95
CA VAL A 135 -31.89 -8.54 -5.71
C VAL A 135 -33.19 -9.06 -5.11
N GLY A 136 -34.17 -9.35 -5.98
CA GLY A 136 -35.40 -10.01 -5.54
C GLY A 136 -36.66 -9.63 -6.31
N ALA A 137 -37.24 -10.64 -6.96
CA ALA A 137 -38.65 -10.79 -7.33
C ALA A 137 -39.20 -10.24 -8.68
N ALA A 138 -39.84 -11.19 -9.38
CA ALA A 138 -41.00 -11.10 -10.30
C ALA A 138 -40.77 -10.51 -11.71
N ILE A 139 -40.94 -11.28 -12.80
CA ILE A 139 -42.24 -11.66 -13.41
C ILE A 139 -43.24 -10.50 -13.38
N ASP A 140 -43.37 -9.73 -14.45
CA ASP A 140 -44.68 -9.60 -15.08
C ASP A 140 -44.68 -8.88 -16.44
N ALA A 141 -45.76 -9.18 -17.15
CA ALA A 141 -46.02 -8.92 -18.54
C ALA A 141 -46.02 -7.45 -18.96
N GLY A 142 -45.40 -7.21 -20.13
CA GLY A 142 -46.01 -6.45 -21.20
C GLY A 142 -45.79 -4.92 -21.23
N LEU A 143 -45.52 -4.47 -22.46
CA LEU A 143 -46.36 -3.52 -23.23
C LEU A 143 -45.70 -2.18 -23.68
N PHE A 144 -45.67 -2.01 -25.02
CA PHE A 144 -45.49 -0.79 -25.86
C PHE A 144 -44.12 -0.07 -25.91
N ALA A 145 -43.63 0.60 -26.96
CA ALA A 145 -43.75 0.67 -28.45
C ALA A 145 -42.85 1.88 -28.89
N THR A 146 -42.18 1.95 -30.06
CA THR A 146 -42.69 2.65 -31.27
C THR A 146 -41.69 2.72 -32.46
N ALA A 147 -42.22 2.57 -33.69
CA ALA A 147 -41.87 3.12 -35.03
C ALA A 147 -40.44 2.90 -35.62
N VAL A 148 -40.19 2.30 -36.80
CA VAL A 148 -40.66 2.63 -38.18
C VAL A 148 -40.47 1.43 -39.15
N ASN A 149 -41.32 1.37 -40.19
CA ASN A 149 -41.31 0.53 -41.42
C ASN A 149 -41.73 -0.96 -41.33
N ARG A 150 -42.97 -1.23 -41.79
CA ARG A 150 -43.70 -2.50 -41.63
C ARG A 150 -43.78 -3.40 -42.89
N SER A 151 -42.95 -3.21 -43.92
CA SER A 151 -43.09 -4.02 -45.16
C SER A 151 -41.88 -4.87 -45.60
N LYS A 152 -40.70 -4.75 -44.96
CA LYS A 152 -39.51 -5.59 -45.26
C LYS A 152 -38.96 -6.38 -44.08
N ARG A 153 -39.69 -6.42 -42.94
CA ARG A 153 -39.24 -7.14 -41.74
C ARG A 153 -39.35 -8.65 -41.88
N LYS A 154 -40.44 -9.18 -42.45
CA LYS A 154 -40.67 -10.63 -42.50
C LYS A 154 -39.56 -11.38 -43.26
N ASP A 155 -39.16 -10.88 -44.43
CA ASP A 155 -38.15 -11.56 -45.24
C ASP A 155 -36.74 -11.46 -44.63
N LYS A 156 -36.36 -10.30 -44.05
CA LYS A 156 -35.07 -10.14 -43.35
C LYS A 156 -35.03 -10.91 -42.02
N GLU A 157 -36.15 -10.99 -41.31
CA GLU A 157 -36.28 -11.71 -40.04
C GLU A 157 -36.24 -13.22 -40.27
N GLU A 158 -36.79 -13.70 -41.40
CA GLU A 158 -36.64 -15.09 -41.85
C GLU A 158 -35.22 -15.42 -42.31
N GLU A 159 -34.54 -14.52 -43.04
CA GLU A 159 -33.13 -14.72 -43.42
C GLU A 159 -32.20 -14.69 -42.20
N LEU A 160 -32.42 -13.80 -41.23
CA LEU A 160 -31.69 -13.76 -39.96
C LEU A 160 -31.96 -15.00 -39.10
N LYS A 161 -33.16 -15.56 -39.14
CA LYS A 161 -33.48 -16.83 -38.47
C LYS A 161 -32.74 -18.00 -39.11
N ARG A 162 -32.75 -18.12 -40.43
CA ARG A 162 -32.00 -19.16 -41.15
C ARG A 162 -30.48 -19.03 -40.95
N ALA A 163 -29.96 -17.81 -40.92
CA ALA A 163 -28.54 -17.56 -40.64
C ALA A 163 -28.16 -17.94 -39.19
N ARG A 164 -29.03 -17.61 -38.21
CA ARG A 164 -28.84 -18.02 -36.80
C ARG A 164 -28.92 -19.53 -36.64
N GLU A 165 -29.90 -20.19 -37.25
CA GLU A 165 -30.04 -21.66 -37.23
C GLU A 165 -28.83 -22.35 -37.90
N GLU A 166 -28.31 -21.78 -38.99
CA GLU A 166 -27.11 -22.32 -39.67
C GLU A 166 -25.84 -22.12 -38.83
N GLU A 167 -25.71 -20.97 -38.17
CA GLU A 167 -24.60 -20.68 -37.27
C GLU A 167 -24.66 -21.54 -36.00
N GLU A 168 -25.85 -21.74 -35.43
CA GLU A 168 -26.11 -22.65 -34.32
C GLU A 168 -25.79 -24.08 -34.71
N ARG A 169 -26.19 -24.55 -35.90
CA ARG A 169 -25.81 -25.88 -36.39
C ARG A 169 -24.30 -26.00 -36.54
N LYS A 170 -23.62 -25.01 -37.13
CA LYS A 170 -22.15 -24.98 -37.22
C LYS A 170 -21.47 -24.93 -35.85
N ARG A 171 -22.09 -24.27 -34.86
CA ARG A 171 -21.60 -24.16 -33.49
C ARG A 171 -21.80 -25.48 -32.73
N GLN A 172 -22.94 -26.14 -32.90
CA GLN A 172 -23.23 -27.48 -32.37
C GLN A 172 -22.32 -28.54 -32.99
N GLU A 173 -22.11 -28.52 -34.31
CA GLU A 173 -21.17 -29.42 -34.98
C GLU A 173 -19.73 -29.22 -34.49
N LYS A 174 -19.27 -27.96 -34.31
CA LYS A 174 -17.96 -27.65 -33.72
C LYS A 174 -17.87 -28.05 -32.25
N ALA A 175 -18.95 -27.88 -31.47
CA ALA A 175 -19.02 -28.27 -30.07
C ALA A 175 -18.97 -29.80 -29.92
N ALA A 176 -19.75 -30.53 -30.72
CA ALA A 176 -19.74 -31.99 -30.80
C ALA A 176 -18.36 -32.51 -31.21
N MET A 177 -17.75 -31.93 -32.26
CA MET A 177 -16.40 -32.29 -32.68
C MET A 177 -15.36 -32.04 -31.57
N ARG A 178 -15.47 -30.94 -30.81
CA ARG A 178 -14.62 -30.63 -29.65
C ARG A 178 -14.89 -31.58 -28.47
N ALA A 179 -16.13 -32.00 -28.26
CA ALA A 179 -16.55 -32.91 -27.20
C ALA A 179 -16.07 -34.35 -27.46
N GLU A 180 -16.15 -34.80 -28.72
CA GLU A 180 -15.59 -36.09 -29.14
C GLU A 180 -14.06 -36.07 -29.06
N TRP A 181 -13.43 -34.98 -29.50
CA TRP A 181 -11.98 -34.80 -29.36
C TRP A 181 -11.53 -34.73 -27.90
N ARG A 182 -12.36 -34.17 -26.99
CA ARG A 182 -12.14 -34.20 -25.53
C ARG A 182 -12.00 -35.63 -25.01
N LYS A 183 -12.83 -36.57 -25.49
CA LYS A 183 -12.83 -37.98 -25.06
C LYS A 183 -11.69 -38.79 -25.68
N SER A 184 -11.21 -38.37 -26.86
CA SER A 184 -10.06 -38.98 -27.53
C SER A 184 -8.77 -38.92 -26.68
N PRO A 185 -7.92 -39.97 -26.70
CA PRO A 185 -6.60 -39.94 -26.06
C PRO A 185 -5.70 -38.81 -26.59
N ALA A 186 -5.92 -38.33 -27.83
CA ALA A 186 -5.22 -37.17 -28.38
C ALA A 186 -5.60 -35.86 -27.66
N GLY A 187 -6.88 -35.66 -27.33
CA GLY A 187 -7.35 -34.49 -26.59
C GLY A 187 -6.88 -34.46 -25.14
N ARG A 188 -6.77 -35.62 -24.47
CA ARG A 188 -6.16 -35.70 -23.13
C ARG A 188 -4.68 -35.33 -23.14
N LYS A 189 -3.91 -35.78 -24.14
CA LYS A 189 -2.50 -35.38 -24.32
C LYS A 189 -2.38 -33.89 -24.60
N ALA A 190 -3.23 -33.33 -25.47
CA ALA A 190 -3.23 -31.91 -25.78
C ALA A 190 -3.62 -31.02 -24.58
N ARG A 191 -4.54 -31.47 -23.70
CA ARG A 191 -4.85 -30.75 -22.45
C ARG A 191 -3.66 -30.72 -21.49
N LYS A 192 -2.94 -31.85 -21.34
CA LYS A 192 -1.70 -31.88 -20.55
C LYS A 192 -0.64 -30.94 -21.12
N VAL A 193 -0.47 -30.92 -22.44
CA VAL A 193 0.47 -30.00 -23.11
C VAL A 193 0.05 -28.53 -22.94
N LYS A 194 -1.24 -28.19 -23.08
CA LYS A 194 -1.74 -26.84 -22.81
C LYS A 194 -1.55 -26.42 -21.36
N LEU A 195 -1.81 -27.32 -20.40
CA LEU A 195 -1.59 -27.05 -18.98
C LEU A 195 -0.10 -26.78 -18.70
N ILE A 196 0.80 -27.62 -19.23
CA ILE A 196 2.24 -27.42 -19.12
C ILE A 196 2.65 -26.09 -19.76
N ALA A 197 2.09 -25.73 -20.93
CA ALA A 197 2.39 -24.47 -21.60
C ALA A 197 1.93 -23.25 -20.77
N ILE A 198 0.77 -23.32 -20.11
CA ILE A 198 0.29 -22.28 -19.20
C ILE A 198 1.24 -22.15 -18.00
N ILE A 199 1.62 -23.28 -17.37
CA ILE A 199 2.57 -23.28 -16.24
C ILE A 199 3.92 -22.68 -16.65
N VAL A 200 4.42 -23.00 -17.84
CA VAL A 200 5.67 -22.41 -18.35
C VAL A 200 5.51 -20.91 -18.59
N LEU A 201 4.37 -20.46 -19.11
CA LEU A 201 4.06 -19.03 -19.30
C LEU A 201 3.96 -18.27 -17.98
N THR A 202 3.33 -18.84 -16.95
CA THR A 202 3.23 -18.21 -15.63
C THR A 202 4.57 -18.15 -14.92
N ILE A 203 5.39 -19.21 -15.03
CA ILE A 203 6.78 -19.21 -14.52
C ILE A 203 7.61 -18.15 -15.28
N ALA A 204 7.48 -18.07 -16.61
CA ALA A 204 8.19 -17.07 -17.40
C ALA A 204 7.78 -15.63 -17.03
N LEU A 205 6.49 -15.39 -16.78
CA LEU A 205 5.99 -14.10 -16.31
C LEU A 205 6.52 -13.78 -14.90
N ALA A 206 6.50 -14.75 -13.97
CA ALA A 206 7.05 -14.58 -12.63
C ALA A 206 8.56 -14.27 -12.66
N ILE A 207 9.32 -14.96 -13.51
CA ILE A 207 10.75 -14.67 -13.72
C ILE A 207 10.93 -13.26 -14.31
N ALA A 208 10.13 -12.86 -15.29
CA ALA A 208 10.20 -11.53 -15.88
C ALA A 208 9.92 -10.43 -14.85
N LEU A 209 8.90 -10.62 -14.00
CA LEU A 209 8.60 -9.71 -12.89
C LEU A 209 9.74 -9.66 -11.87
N LEU A 210 10.33 -10.80 -11.52
CA LEU A 210 11.48 -10.87 -10.61
C LEU A 210 12.71 -10.17 -11.17
N VAL A 211 12.97 -10.28 -12.48
CA VAL A 211 14.07 -9.55 -13.14
C VAL A 211 13.77 -8.04 -13.19
N SER A 212 12.51 -7.64 -13.34
CA SER A 212 12.11 -6.22 -13.40
C SER A 212 12.21 -5.50 -12.04
N SER A 213 12.16 -6.22 -10.92
CA SER A 213 12.30 -5.66 -9.57
C SER A 213 13.77 -5.53 -9.12
N LEU A 214 14.72 -6.01 -9.94
CA LEU A 214 16.14 -5.86 -9.67
C LEU A 214 16.62 -4.45 -10.00
N LYS A 215 17.04 -3.72 -8.98
CA LYS A 215 17.66 -2.40 -9.11
C LYS A 215 19.16 -2.52 -8.89
N VAL A 216 19.91 -1.71 -9.62
CA VAL A 216 21.35 -1.56 -9.43
C VAL A 216 21.55 -0.64 -8.23
N ILE A 217 22.44 -1.00 -7.30
CA ILE A 217 22.70 -0.20 -6.10
C ILE A 217 23.39 1.12 -6.45
N GLY A 218 24.23 1.13 -7.50
CA GLY A 218 24.88 2.33 -8.02
C GLY A 218 26.15 2.75 -7.26
N HIS A 219 26.30 2.28 -6.02
CA HIS A 219 27.43 2.56 -5.14
C HIS A 219 27.93 1.28 -4.48
N SER A 220 29.23 1.18 -4.23
CA SER A 220 29.82 0.04 -3.51
C SER A 220 29.77 0.24 -2.00
N SER A 221 29.77 -0.86 -1.24
CA SER A 221 29.81 -0.80 0.22
C SER A 221 31.06 -0.06 0.73
N SER A 222 32.20 -0.18 0.04
CA SER A 222 33.45 0.53 0.38
C SER A 222 33.40 2.04 0.16
N GLU A 223 32.61 2.51 -0.80
CA GLU A 223 32.42 3.95 -1.04
C GLU A 223 31.45 4.56 -0.02
N MET A 224 30.50 3.77 0.47
CA MET A 224 29.56 4.19 1.51
C MET A 224 30.21 4.23 2.90
N ILE A 225 31.20 3.38 3.16
CA ILE A 225 31.93 3.38 4.44
C ILE A 225 32.76 4.66 4.57
N GLY A 226 32.62 5.33 5.70
CA GLY A 226 33.27 6.63 5.97
C GLY A 226 32.53 7.83 5.40
N SER A 227 31.41 7.62 4.69
CA SER A 227 30.50 8.69 4.29
C SER A 227 29.49 8.99 5.39
N GLY A 228 28.86 10.17 5.35
CA GLY A 228 27.82 10.54 6.32
C GLY A 228 26.58 9.65 6.19
N HIS A 229 26.01 9.20 7.31
CA HIS A 229 24.87 8.27 7.30
C HIS A 229 23.65 8.80 6.52
N GLY A 230 23.40 10.12 6.55
CA GLY A 230 22.33 10.76 5.79
C GLY A 230 22.54 10.71 4.27
N GLU A 231 23.78 10.90 3.81
CA GLU A 231 24.13 10.82 2.38
C GLU A 231 23.96 9.40 1.86
N VAL A 232 24.43 8.40 2.63
CA VAL A 232 24.29 6.99 2.27
C VAL A 232 22.81 6.59 2.19
N ALA A 233 21.98 7.05 3.13
CA ALA A 233 20.55 6.79 3.10
C ALA A 233 19.87 7.42 1.86
N GLU A 234 20.27 8.64 1.48
CA GLU A 234 19.77 9.31 0.26
C GLU A 234 20.21 8.58 -1.01
N GLN A 235 21.46 8.14 -1.10
CA GLN A 235 21.97 7.36 -2.23
C GLN A 235 21.21 6.04 -2.39
N LEU A 236 20.93 5.34 -1.30
CA LEU A 236 20.13 4.10 -1.31
C LEU A 236 18.67 4.37 -1.72
N SER A 237 18.09 5.46 -1.23
CA SER A 237 16.74 5.89 -1.63
C SER A 237 16.66 6.22 -3.13
N ALA A 238 17.66 6.94 -3.66
CA ALA A 238 17.77 7.25 -5.08
C ALA A 238 17.94 6.00 -5.95
N ALA A 239 18.57 4.94 -5.43
CA ALA A 239 18.67 3.63 -6.09
C ALA A 239 17.35 2.81 -6.06
N GLY A 240 16.35 3.28 -5.31
CA GLY A 240 15.02 2.66 -5.21
C GLY A 240 14.80 1.82 -3.95
N PHE A 241 15.71 1.88 -2.97
CA PHE A 241 15.55 1.27 -1.65
C PHE A 241 14.90 2.29 -0.71
N TRP A 242 13.58 2.26 -0.63
CA TRP A 242 12.79 3.26 0.10
C TRP A 242 12.75 3.03 1.61
N ASP A 243 12.95 1.79 2.07
CA ASP A 243 12.97 1.44 3.49
C ASP A 243 14.41 1.14 3.92
N VAL A 244 15.12 2.14 4.45
CA VAL A 244 16.51 2.01 4.93
C VAL A 244 16.50 2.00 6.46
N GLU A 245 17.00 0.92 7.05
CA GLU A 245 17.22 0.83 8.49
C GLU A 245 18.51 1.54 8.88
N GLN A 246 18.42 2.42 9.87
CA GLN A 246 19.55 3.17 10.39
C GLN A 246 19.81 2.72 11.82
N VAL A 247 20.96 2.08 12.03
CA VAL A 247 21.37 1.53 13.33
C VAL A 247 22.46 2.43 13.92
N GLU A 248 22.07 3.24 14.91
CA GLU A 248 22.96 4.11 15.66
C GLU A 248 23.62 3.35 16.82
N ILE A 249 24.95 3.47 16.93
CA ILE A 249 25.73 2.93 18.06
C ILE A 249 26.48 4.09 18.72
N SER A 250 26.13 4.41 19.97
CA SER A 250 26.75 5.51 20.72
C SER A 250 27.94 5.05 21.55
N ASP A 251 29.07 4.77 20.91
CA ASP A 251 30.28 4.23 21.53
C ASP A 251 31.54 5.09 21.32
N LEU A 252 31.48 6.14 20.49
CA LEU A 252 32.65 6.95 20.18
C LEU A 252 33.05 7.85 21.35
N ALA A 253 34.35 7.87 21.64
CA ALA A 253 34.93 8.80 22.60
C ALA A 253 35.02 10.22 22.00
N PRO A 254 35.08 11.29 22.82
CA PRO A 254 35.25 12.66 22.34
C PRO A 254 36.48 12.87 21.44
N SER A 255 37.54 12.08 21.62
CA SER A 255 38.74 12.10 20.76
C SER A 255 38.48 11.62 19.32
N GLN A 256 37.36 10.93 19.07
CA GLN A 256 36.94 10.41 17.77
C GLN A 256 35.81 11.23 17.14
N ALA A 257 35.65 12.49 17.55
CA ALA A 257 34.57 13.35 17.05
C ALA A 257 34.53 13.50 15.52
N GLU A 258 35.67 13.38 14.84
CA GLU A 258 35.73 13.38 13.36
C GLU A 258 35.02 12.17 12.71
N GLN A 259 34.77 11.11 13.49
CA GLN A 259 34.08 9.88 13.04
C GLN A 259 32.59 9.88 13.41
N ASP A 260 32.11 10.94 14.07
CA ASP A 260 30.71 11.06 14.49
C ASP A 260 29.77 11.08 13.28
N GLY A 261 28.83 10.13 13.23
CA GLY A 261 27.86 10.01 12.14
C GLY A 261 28.41 9.41 10.85
N LEU A 262 29.65 8.90 10.85
CA LEU A 262 30.20 8.17 9.71
C LEU A 262 29.73 6.71 9.71
N VAL A 263 29.40 6.22 8.51
CA VAL A 263 28.96 4.84 8.31
C VAL A 263 30.14 3.88 8.43
N THR A 264 30.00 2.85 9.26
CA THR A 264 31.02 1.80 9.42
C THR A 264 30.66 0.53 8.67
N ASN A 265 29.36 0.26 8.50
CA ASN A 265 28.89 -0.94 7.84
C ASN A 265 27.58 -0.67 7.09
N VAL A 266 27.46 -1.26 5.91
CA VAL A 266 26.21 -1.27 5.13
C VAL A 266 25.92 -2.70 4.72
N LYS A 267 24.74 -3.18 5.09
CA LYS A 267 24.29 -4.54 4.84
C LYS A 267 23.00 -4.51 4.07
N ILE A 268 22.92 -5.27 2.98
CA ILE A 268 21.71 -5.40 2.18
C ILE A 268 21.34 -6.88 2.17
N GLY A 269 20.35 -7.25 3.00
CA GLY A 269 19.96 -8.64 3.22
C GLY A 269 21.09 -9.44 3.88
N ILE A 270 21.67 -10.40 3.15
CA ILE A 270 22.78 -11.23 3.63
C ILE A 270 24.17 -10.70 3.24
N PHE A 271 24.23 -9.67 2.42
CA PHE A 271 25.49 -9.13 1.90
C PHE A 271 25.93 -7.92 2.71
N SER A 272 27.08 -8.01 3.37
CA SER A 272 27.78 -6.88 4.01
C SER A 272 28.86 -6.28 3.12
N SER A 273 29.12 -6.88 1.96
CA SER A 273 30.02 -6.36 0.95
C SER A 273 29.39 -6.54 -0.43
N PHE A 274 29.35 -5.46 -1.20
CA PHE A 274 28.74 -5.45 -2.53
C PHE A 274 29.39 -4.38 -3.41
N THR A 275 29.32 -4.61 -4.72
CA THR A 275 29.80 -3.68 -5.76
C THR A 275 28.66 -2.84 -6.30
N ALA A 276 28.98 -1.69 -6.89
CA ALA A 276 28.00 -0.77 -7.47
C ALA A 276 27.11 -1.42 -8.55
N GLU A 277 27.65 -2.41 -9.28
CA GLU A 277 26.92 -3.13 -10.34
C GLU A 277 25.98 -4.22 -9.82
N LEU A 278 26.03 -4.54 -8.52
CA LEU A 278 25.21 -5.59 -7.94
C LEU A 278 23.73 -5.20 -8.07
N ARG A 279 22.97 -6.13 -8.66
CA ARG A 279 21.53 -5.99 -8.83
C ARG A 279 20.83 -6.71 -7.69
N MET A 280 20.08 -5.96 -6.91
CA MET A 280 19.36 -6.46 -5.75
C MET A 280 17.87 -6.17 -5.89
N PRO A 281 16.99 -7.07 -5.42
CA PRO A 281 15.59 -6.77 -5.30
C PRO A 281 15.36 -5.60 -4.32
N CYS A 282 14.55 -4.61 -4.72
CA CYS A 282 14.29 -3.42 -3.91
C CYS A 282 13.41 -3.67 -2.67
N PHE A 283 12.85 -4.87 -2.50
CA PHE A 283 12.09 -5.24 -1.29
C PHE A 283 13.00 -5.58 -0.10
N ILE A 284 14.29 -5.79 -0.35
CA ILE A 284 15.26 -6.07 0.72
C ILE A 284 15.55 -4.74 1.42
N LYS A 285 15.30 -4.70 2.73
CA LYS A 285 15.62 -3.57 3.61
C LYS A 285 17.14 -3.48 3.82
N PRO A 286 17.84 -2.46 3.31
CA PRO A 286 19.22 -2.19 3.68
C PRO A 286 19.32 -1.71 5.14
N GLU A 287 20.40 -2.12 5.81
CA GLU A 287 20.76 -1.80 7.17
C GLU A 287 22.08 -1.02 7.14
N VAL A 288 22.05 0.24 7.58
CA VAL A 288 23.19 1.15 7.64
C VAL A 288 23.56 1.33 9.10
N THR A 289 24.74 0.85 9.48
CA THR A 289 25.29 1.02 10.82
C THR A 289 26.26 2.17 10.84
N TYR A 290 26.06 3.11 11.76
CA TYR A 290 26.95 4.23 11.99
C TYR A 290 27.17 4.43 13.49
N HIS A 291 28.30 5.03 13.81
CA HIS A 291 28.70 5.27 15.18
C HIS A 291 28.54 6.74 15.53
N THR A 292 28.09 7.01 16.75
CA THR A 292 27.95 8.36 17.27
C THR A 292 28.69 8.53 18.59
N LEU A 293 28.96 9.79 18.93
CA LEU A 293 29.57 10.14 20.21
C LEU A 293 28.70 9.67 21.38
N ALA A 294 29.34 8.99 22.33
CA ALA A 294 28.70 8.59 23.57
C ALA A 294 28.25 9.84 24.34
N SER A 295 27.01 9.84 24.81
CA SER A 295 26.48 10.95 25.60
C SER A 295 27.20 11.06 26.93
N LEU A 296 27.46 12.29 27.36
CA LEU A 296 28.10 12.62 28.61
C LEU A 296 27.12 13.33 29.55
N ASN A 297 27.34 13.12 30.84
CA ASN A 297 26.66 13.85 31.88
C ASN A 297 27.30 15.24 32.07
N PRO A 298 26.51 16.33 32.18
CA PRO A 298 27.05 17.64 32.54
C PRO A 298 27.74 17.59 33.90
N PRO A 299 28.90 18.26 34.08
CA PRO A 299 29.61 18.29 35.35
C PRO A 299 28.87 19.11 36.43
N LEU A 300 28.00 20.03 36.01
CA LEU A 300 27.24 20.97 36.85
C LEU A 300 25.83 21.09 36.28
N SER A 301 24.83 21.33 37.12
CA SER A 301 23.49 21.68 36.65
C SER A 301 23.42 23.13 36.16
N SER A 302 22.41 23.45 35.35
CA SER A 302 22.19 24.83 34.88
C SER A 302 21.92 25.83 36.01
N GLU A 303 21.42 25.35 37.16
CA GLU A 303 21.19 26.19 38.34
C GLU A 303 22.45 26.33 39.20
N ASP A 304 23.20 25.24 39.41
CA ASP A 304 24.43 25.27 40.21
C ASP A 304 25.53 26.11 39.54
N ALA A 305 25.56 26.12 38.20
CA ALA A 305 26.51 26.95 37.46
C ALA A 305 26.22 28.46 37.60
N LYS A 306 24.99 28.87 37.94
CA LYS A 306 24.65 30.31 38.08
C LYS A 306 25.39 30.92 39.27
N GLY A 307 25.99 32.08 39.03
CA GLY A 307 26.76 32.78 40.06
C GLY A 307 28.16 32.19 40.31
N MET A 308 28.55 31.09 39.64
CA MET A 308 29.94 30.64 39.62
C MET A 308 30.79 31.52 38.67
N GLY A 309 32.11 31.48 38.83
CA GLY A 309 33.01 32.13 37.88
C GLY A 309 33.01 31.42 36.53
N TYR A 310 32.83 32.16 35.43
CA TYR A 310 32.70 31.55 34.09
C TYR A 310 33.90 30.69 33.70
N GLN A 311 35.12 31.04 34.14
CA GLN A 311 36.34 30.27 33.86
C GLN A 311 36.29 28.87 34.50
N GLU A 312 35.79 28.77 35.73
CA GLU A 312 35.66 27.48 36.43
C GLU A 312 34.64 26.60 35.73
N VAL A 313 33.52 27.18 35.29
CA VAL A 313 32.48 26.46 34.55
C VAL A 313 33.02 25.99 33.19
N VAL A 314 33.72 26.85 32.44
CA VAL A 314 34.36 26.46 31.17
C VAL A 314 35.30 25.28 31.38
N SER A 315 36.22 25.35 32.35
CA SER A 315 37.16 24.27 32.63
C SER A 315 36.48 22.99 33.11
N ALA A 316 35.37 23.08 33.84
CA ALA A 316 34.61 21.92 34.25
C ALA A 316 33.99 21.19 33.04
N PHE A 317 33.40 21.93 32.09
CA PHE A 317 32.79 21.35 30.88
C PHE A 317 33.85 20.80 29.92
N GLU A 318 34.94 21.52 29.69
CA GLU A 318 36.08 21.02 28.89
C GLU A 318 36.70 19.77 29.54
N GLY A 319 36.90 19.79 30.86
CA GLY A 319 37.44 18.66 31.62
C GLY A 319 36.51 17.45 31.67
N ALA A 320 35.20 17.66 31.53
CA ALA A 320 34.21 16.59 31.42
C ALA A 320 34.18 15.95 30.02
N GLY A 321 34.80 16.57 29.00
CA GLY A 321 34.91 16.02 27.65
C GLY A 321 33.98 16.67 26.60
N TYR A 322 33.38 17.82 26.91
CA TYR A 322 32.65 18.62 25.93
C TYR A 322 33.64 19.32 24.99
N LEU A 323 33.35 19.29 23.69
CA LEU A 323 34.29 19.66 22.64
C LEU A 323 34.20 21.13 22.23
N ASP A 324 33.00 21.72 22.29
CA ASP A 324 32.74 23.10 21.87
C ASP A 324 32.14 23.88 23.03
N VAL A 325 32.99 24.59 23.79
CA VAL A 325 32.59 25.40 24.93
C VAL A 325 32.87 26.88 24.63
N VAL A 326 31.82 27.68 24.57
CA VAL A 326 31.86 29.09 24.17
C VAL A 326 31.40 29.97 25.33
N ALA A 327 32.21 30.96 25.70
CA ALA A 327 31.87 31.94 26.72
C ALA A 327 31.42 33.27 26.08
N GLU A 328 30.18 33.67 26.30
CA GLU A 328 29.60 34.90 25.75
C GLU A 328 29.44 35.99 26.81
N PRO A 329 30.06 37.18 26.63
CA PRO A 329 29.89 38.28 27.55
C PRO A 329 28.51 38.92 27.39
N ARG A 330 27.76 38.95 28.49
CA ARG A 330 26.52 39.68 28.62
C ARG A 330 26.78 41.02 29.30
N LYS A 331 26.55 42.10 28.55
CA LYS A 331 26.74 43.46 29.04
C LYS A 331 25.65 43.86 30.03
N ASP A 332 26.07 44.16 31.25
CA ASP A 332 25.19 44.60 32.32
C ASP A 332 25.19 46.13 32.46
N VAL A 333 24.02 46.71 32.72
CA VAL A 333 23.85 48.17 32.90
C VAL A 333 24.58 48.67 34.16
N VAL A 334 24.63 47.87 35.23
CA VAL A 334 25.36 48.20 36.47
C VAL A 334 25.95 46.93 37.08
N VAL A 335 27.24 46.67 36.84
CA VAL A 335 27.98 45.56 37.46
C VAL A 335 28.46 45.96 38.87
N GLY A 336 28.25 45.12 39.87
CA GLY A 336 28.74 45.29 41.25
C GLY A 336 27.69 45.70 42.30
N LEU A 337 26.48 46.08 41.90
CA LEU A 337 25.39 46.39 42.85
C LEU A 337 24.52 45.15 43.17
N PHE A 338 24.31 44.28 42.18
CA PHE A 338 23.53 43.04 42.30
C PHE A 338 24.23 41.80 41.70
N ASN A 339 25.05 41.98 40.66
CA ASN A 339 25.80 40.91 39.98
C ASN A 339 27.30 41.19 40.04
N LYS A 340 28.15 40.17 40.17
CA LYS A 340 29.62 40.34 40.08
C LYS A 340 30.12 40.13 38.65
N GLU A 341 31.21 40.81 38.33
CA GLU A 341 31.89 40.67 37.04
C GLU A 341 32.45 39.25 36.88
N GLY A 342 32.16 38.61 35.74
CA GLY A 342 32.59 37.24 35.46
C GLY A 342 31.73 36.14 36.07
N GLU A 343 30.63 36.48 36.77
CA GLU A 343 29.66 35.48 37.22
C GLU A 343 28.81 34.98 36.04
N VAL A 344 28.57 33.67 36.00
CA VAL A 344 27.71 33.04 35.01
C VAL A 344 26.25 33.44 35.25
N PHE A 345 25.62 33.93 34.20
CA PHE A 345 24.20 34.23 34.14
C PHE A 345 23.37 33.00 33.73
N GLU A 346 23.84 32.29 32.70
CA GLU A 346 23.13 31.14 32.11
C GLU A 346 24.13 30.21 31.42
N VAL A 347 23.89 28.90 31.51
CA VAL A 347 24.58 27.89 30.70
C VAL A 347 23.56 27.20 29.82
N ARG A 348 23.90 27.00 28.56
CA ARG A 348 23.07 26.28 27.58
C ARG A 348 23.89 25.18 26.92
N ILE A 349 23.30 24.00 26.73
CA ILE A 349 23.90 22.91 25.96
C ILE A 349 23.02 22.71 24.73
N GLY A 350 23.51 23.10 23.55
CA GLY A 350 22.70 23.25 22.35
C GLY A 350 21.53 24.20 22.59
N ASP A 351 20.30 23.71 22.39
CA ASP A 351 19.09 24.50 22.63
C ASP A 351 18.59 24.44 24.09
N THR A 352 19.11 23.53 24.91
CA THR A 352 18.62 23.26 26.26
C THR A 352 19.20 24.25 27.28
N LYS A 353 18.32 24.96 27.99
CA LYS A 353 18.67 25.98 29.01
C LYS A 353 18.60 25.47 30.45
N SER A 354 17.80 24.43 30.68
CA SER A 354 17.57 23.84 31.99
C SER A 354 17.96 22.38 31.93
N PHE A 355 18.93 21.99 32.75
CA PHE A 355 19.44 20.63 32.80
C PHE A 355 20.09 20.35 34.16
N THR A 356 20.22 19.07 34.47
CA THR A 356 20.79 18.52 35.70
C THR A 356 22.03 17.68 35.37
N THR A 357 22.76 17.24 36.40
CA THR A 357 23.91 16.36 36.23
C THR A 357 23.53 14.94 35.79
N GLU A 358 22.27 14.55 35.95
CA GLU A 358 21.76 13.23 35.54
C GLU A 358 21.40 13.19 34.04
N ASP A 359 21.20 14.36 33.43
CA ASP A 359 20.88 14.46 32.01
C ASP A 359 22.07 14.05 31.14
N GLN A 360 21.80 13.64 29.91
CA GLN A 360 22.81 13.16 28.97
C GLN A 360 22.80 13.99 27.70
N PHE A 361 23.98 14.49 27.31
CA PHE A 361 24.15 15.32 26.12
C PHE A 361 25.29 14.80 25.25
N LYS A 362 25.16 14.95 23.93
CA LYS A 362 26.27 14.63 23.03
C LYS A 362 27.41 15.66 23.23
N PRO A 363 28.68 15.22 23.32
CA PRO A 363 29.82 16.09 23.63
C PRO A 363 30.17 17.10 22.55
N ASN A 364 29.69 16.92 21.32
CA ASN A 364 29.84 17.87 20.22
C ASN A 364 28.78 18.98 20.19
N LEU A 365 27.80 18.97 21.10
CA LEU A 365 26.87 20.09 21.23
C LEU A 365 27.59 21.31 21.80
N THR A 366 27.34 22.48 21.22
CA THR A 366 27.87 23.75 21.70
C THR A 366 27.36 24.06 23.11
N VAL A 367 28.28 24.22 24.06
CA VAL A 367 28.01 24.67 25.41
C VAL A 367 28.23 26.18 25.47
N THR A 368 27.14 26.95 25.53
CA THR A 368 27.19 28.41 25.62
C THR A 368 27.08 28.86 27.07
N ILE A 369 28.11 29.54 27.58
CA ILE A 369 28.18 30.09 28.94
C ILE A 369 28.07 31.60 28.85
N ALA A 370 26.90 32.14 29.15
CA ALA A 370 26.67 33.57 29.21
C ALA A 370 27.08 34.11 30.58
N TYR A 371 27.96 35.12 30.64
CA TYR A 371 28.47 35.68 31.89
C TYR A 371 28.35 37.21 31.95
N HIS A 372 28.24 37.76 33.15
CA HIS A 372 28.12 39.20 33.35
C HIS A 372 29.45 39.92 33.07
N SER A 373 29.41 40.92 32.19
CA SER A 373 30.56 41.73 31.80
C SER A 373 30.22 43.23 31.84
N LYS A 374 31.22 44.07 32.12
CA LYS A 374 31.05 45.52 32.17
C LYS A 374 30.88 46.11 30.77
N VAL A 375 29.95 47.07 30.64
CA VAL A 375 29.94 47.99 29.49
C VAL A 375 31.15 48.91 29.64
N PHE A 376 32.16 48.75 28.78
CA PHE A 376 33.17 49.79 28.60
C PHE A 376 32.61 50.81 27.60
N ASP A 377 32.41 52.04 28.05
CA ASP A 377 32.19 53.22 27.21
C ASP A 377 33.46 53.59 26.43
#